data_AF-A0A538GSU9-F1
#
_entry.id   AF-A0A538GSU9-F1
#
_cell.length_a   1.000
_cell.length_b   1.000
_cell.length_c   1.000
_cell.angle_alpha   90.00
_cell.angle_beta   90.00
_cell.angle_gamma   90.00
#
_symmetry.space_group_name_H-M   'P 1'
#
loop_
_entity.id
_entity.type
_entity.pdbx_description
1 polymer ?
#
loop_
_entity_poly.entity_id
_entity_poly.type
_entity_poly.pdbx_seq_one_letter_code
_entity_poly.pdbx_strand_id
1 'polypeptide(L)' 'MEGFLLVDDRDGRVLGHFTDPIEALRVFDVLELENPELARTLSLVRFDQRRGSIVGTETSTRLAPLT' A
#
# COMPACT_ATOMS: atom_id res chain seq x y z
N MET A 1 -0.67 -0.29 -18.07
CA MET A 1 -0.66 -1.54 -17.28
C MET A 1 -0.56 -1.06 -15.86
N GLU A 2 -1.53 -1.39 -15.03
CA GLU A 2 -1.56 -0.88 -13.66
C GLU A 2 -0.56 -1.67 -12.82
N GLY A 3 0.10 -0.97 -11.89
CA GLY A 3 0.95 -1.56 -10.87
C GLY A 3 0.59 -0.99 -9.51
N PHE A 4 1.04 -1.69 -8.48
CA PHE A 4 0.83 -1.32 -7.09
C PHE A 4 2.18 -1.27 -6.38
N LEU A 5 2.40 -0.22 -5.60
CA LEU A 5 3.58 -0.08 -4.74
C LEU A 5 3.13 -0.10 -3.30
N LEU A 6 3.84 -0.88 -2.48
CA LEU A 6 3.77 -0.74 -1.04
C LEU A 6 4.86 0.22 -0.61
N VAL A 7 4.48 1.33 0.00
CA VAL A 7 5.35 2.45 0.31
C VAL A 7 5.29 2.74 1.81
N ASP A 8 6.44 2.99 2.41
CA ASP A 8 6.53 3.56 3.76
C ASP A 8 6.31 5.08 3.68
N ASP A 9 5.24 5.57 4.28
CA ASP A 9 4.84 6.98 4.23
C ASP A 9 5.76 7.89 5.04
N ARG A 10 6.62 7.34 5.90
CA ARG A 10 7.55 8.15 6.71
C ARG A 10 8.70 8.70 5.88
N ASP A 11 9.21 7.89 4.95
CA ASP A 11 10.41 8.20 4.17
C ASP A 11 10.22 8.04 2.65
N GLY A 12 9.03 7.60 2.20
CA GLY A 12 8.70 7.37 0.81
C GLY A 12 9.36 6.12 0.21
N ARG A 13 9.93 5.24 1.04
CA ARG A 13 10.63 4.06 0.56
C ARG A 13 9.66 3.03 0.00
N VAL A 14 9.95 2.53 -1.20
CA VAL A 14 9.22 1.39 -1.78
C VAL A 14 9.71 0.10 -1.13
N LEU A 15 8.78 -0.64 -0.54
CA LEU A 15 9.02 -1.94 0.10
C LEU A 15 8.61 -3.12 -0.78
N GLY A 16 7.69 -2.90 -1.73
CA GLY A 16 7.22 -3.92 -2.65
C GLY A 16 6.61 -3.33 -3.92
N HIS A 17 6.65 -4.11 -5.00
CA HIS A 17 6.04 -3.80 -6.28
C HIS A 17 5.24 -5.01 -6.76
N PHE A 18 3.99 -4.76 -7.14
CA PHE A 18 3.04 -5.79 -7.55
C PHE A 18 2.37 -5.39 -8.87
N THR A 19 2.01 -6.40 -9.65
CA THR A 19 1.19 -6.26 -10.86
C THR A 19 -0.24 -6.75 -10.65
N ASP A 20 -0.49 -7.53 -9.59
CA ASP A 20 -1.81 -8.02 -9.20
C ASP A 20 -2.29 -7.30 -7.94
N PRO A 21 -3.47 -6.63 -7.97
CA PRO A 21 -4.04 -5.99 -6.78
C PRO A 21 -4.31 -6.98 -5.62
N ILE A 22 -4.69 -8.22 -5.91
CA ILE A 22 -5.02 -9.21 -4.88
C ILE A 22 -3.76 -9.63 -4.11
N GLU A 23 -2.64 -9.78 -4.81
CA GLU A 23 -1.35 -10.08 -4.20
C GLU A 23 -0.90 -8.92 -3.31
N ALA A 24 -1.03 -7.68 -3.80
CA ALA A 24 -0.66 -6.48 -3.06
C ALA A 24 -1.45 -6.34 -1.75
N LEU A 25 -2.76 -6.57 -1.79
CA LEU A 25 -3.62 -6.55 -0.60
C LEU A 25 -3.28 -7.68 0.38
N ARG A 26 -3.01 -8.89 -0.12
CA ARG A 26 -2.63 -10.02 0.74
C ARG A 26 -1.33 -9.75 1.50
N VAL A 27 -0.34 -9.16 0.84
CA VAL A 27 0.92 -8.79 1.50
C VAL A 27 0.68 -7.70 2.55
N PHE A 28 -0.19 -6.74 2.26
CA PHE A 28 -0.59 -5.71 3.22
C PHE A 28 -1.22 -6.33 4.48
N ASP A 29 -2.19 -7.25 4.31
CA ASP A 29 -2.86 -7.93 5.43
C ASP A 29 -1.89 -8.74 6.30
N VAL A 30 -0.93 -9.44 5.67
CA VAL A 30 0.11 -10.19 6.40
C VAL A 30 1.00 -9.25 7.21
N LEU A 31 1.43 -8.13 6.63
CA LEU A 31 2.25 -7.13 7.33
C LEU A 31 1.48 -6.46 8.46
N GLU A 32 0.18 -6.26 8.31
CA GLU A 32 -0.68 -5.76 9.39
C GLU A 32 -0.74 -6.72 10.58
N LEU A 33 -0.78 -8.03 10.31
CA LEU A 33 -0.80 -9.05 11.36
C LEU A 33 0.57 -9.23 12.04
N GLU A 34 1.65 -9.28 11.25
CA GLU A 34 2.99 -9.58 11.73
C GLU A 34 3.71 -8.36 12.32
N ASN A 35 3.42 -7.16 11.80
CA ASN A 35 4.05 -5.92 12.24
C ASN A 35 3.07 -4.73 12.21
N PRO A 36 2.16 -4.64 13.20
CA PRO A 36 1.10 -3.62 13.21
C PRO A 36 1.62 -2.18 13.21
N GLU A 37 2.76 -1.93 13.86
CA GLU A 37 3.36 -0.60 13.93
C GLU A 37 3.94 -0.17 12.57
N LEU A 38 4.52 -1.11 11.81
CA LEU A 38 4.94 -0.83 10.44
C LEU A 38 3.71 -0.58 9.56
N ALA A 39 2.68 -1.42 9.64
CA ALA A 39 1.50 -1.31 8.79
C ALA A 39 0.76 0.03 8.91
N ARG A 40 0.76 0.67 10.09
CA ARG A 40 0.23 2.03 10.30
C ARG A 40 0.90 3.11 9.47
N THR A 41 2.09 2.83 8.98
CA THR A 41 2.92 3.76 8.20
C THR A 41 2.99 3.37 6.73
N LEU A 42 2.23 2.36 6.29
CA LEU A 42 2.26 1.89 4.91
C LEU A 42 1.10 2.48 4.10
N SER A 43 1.40 2.90 2.88
CA SER A 43 0.42 3.21 1.84
C SER A 43 0.54 2.24 0.67
N LEU A 44 -0.61 1.92 0.07
CA LEU A 44 -0.69 1.20 -1.19
C LEU A 44 -0.96 2.20 -2.32
N VAL A 45 0.01 2.36 -3.21
CA VAL A 45 -0.04 3.33 -4.31
C VAL A 45 -0.34 2.63 -5.62
N ARG A 46 -1.41 3.01 -6.31
CA ARG A 46 -1.74 2.51 -7.65
C ARG A 46 -1.20 3.46 -8.72
N PHE A 47 -0.46 2.92 -9.68
CA PHE A 47 0.18 3.70 -10.74
C PHE A 47 -0.02 3.08 -12.12
N ASP A 48 -0.04 3.92 -13.16
CA ASP A 48 -0.03 3.46 -14.56
C ASP A 48 1.40 3.42 -15.07
N GLN A 49 1.92 2.21 -15.24
CA GLN A 49 3.27 1.97 -15.74
C GLN A 49 3.50 2.56 -17.12
N ARG A 50 2.47 2.69 -17.96
CA ARG A 50 2.63 3.21 -19.33
C ARG A 50 2.81 4.72 -19.37
N ARG A 51 2.29 5.42 -18.37
CA ARG A 51 2.32 6.89 -18.29
C ARG A 51 3.34 7.41 -17.28
N GLY A 52 3.93 6.54 -16.46
CA GLY A 52 4.82 6.93 -15.38
C GLY A 52 4.13 7.82 -14.34
N SER A 53 2.79 7.72 -14.23
CA SER A 53 1.96 8.61 -13.42
C SER A 53 1.20 7.83 -12.36
N ILE A 54 1.06 8.43 -11.19
CA ILE A 54 0.20 7.92 -10.11
C ILE A 54 -1.26 8.08 -10.56
N VAL A 55 -2.03 7.00 -10.48
CA VAL A 55 -3.46 6.96 -10.88
C VAL A 55 -4.35 7.15 -9.66
N GLY A 56 -3.87 6.76 -8.48
CA GLY A 56 -4.52 7.03 -7.21
C GLY A 56 -3.63 6.63 -6.03
N THR A 57 -3.71 7.40 -4.96
CA THR A 57 -3.13 7.03 -3.66
C THR A 57 -4.26 6.57 -2.77
N GLU A 58 -4.27 5.30 -2.39
CA GLU A 58 -5.21 4.81 -1.38
C GLU A 58 -4.47 4.81 -0.04
N THR A 59 -4.63 5.92 0.69
CA THR A 59 -4.13 6.02 2.06
C THR A 59 -5.11 5.27 2.95
N SER A 60 -4.68 4.15 3.56
CA SER A 60 -5.53 3.44 4.50
C SER A 60 -5.71 4.29 5.76
N THR A 61 -6.84 5.00 5.84
CA THR A 61 -7.27 5.63 7.09
C THR A 61 -8.18 4.62 7.79
N ARG A 62 -7.67 3.95 8.82
CA ARG A 62 -8.55 3.14 9.68
C ARG A 62 -9.45 4.08 10.48
N LEU A 63 -10.75 4.02 10.23
CA LEU A 63 -11.75 4.49 11.21
C LEU A 63 -11.75 3.48 12.35
N ALA A 64 -11.29 3.90 13.53
CA ALA A 64 -11.42 3.08 14.73
C ALA A 64 -12.92 2.87 15.03
N PRO A 65 -13.36 1.66 15.44
CA PRO A 65 -14.68 1.48 16.02
C PRO A 65 -14.83 2.43 17.22
N LEU A 66 -15.96 3.12 17.33
CA LEU A 66 -16.33 3.88 18.53
C LEU A 66 -16.81 2.95 19.67
N THR A 67 -16.19 1.80 19.88
CA THR A 67 -16.54 0.85 20.96
C THR A 67 -15.38 -0.09 21.26
#